data_AF-A0A4Q8KBI2-F1
#
_entry.id   AF-A0A4Q8KBI2-F1
#
_cell.length_a   1.000
_cell.length_b   1.000
_cell.length_c   1.000
_cell.angle_alpha   90.00
_cell.angle_beta   90.00
_cell.angle_gamma   90.00
#
_symmetry.space_group_name_H-M   'P 1'
#
loop_
_entity.id
_entity.type
_entity.pdbx_description
1 polymer ?
#
loop_
_entity_poly.entity_id
_entity_poly.type
_entity_poly.pdbx_seq_one_letter_code
_entity_poly.pdbx_strand_id
1 'polypeptide(L)' 'MPRYILFSFCLIFFFSNNVQAYFSYGTADTSSGYCNLTSFKFGQVKVGEEKYDNSRCELATCTEGHYKIDRCMEIPDF' A
#
# COMPACT_ATOMS: atom_id res chain seq x y z
N MET A 1 -39.18 19.15 16.14
CA MET A 1 -38.26 18.01 15.92
C MET A 1 -37.44 18.13 14.60
N PRO A 2 -36.70 19.22 14.30
CA PRO A 2 -35.72 19.21 13.19
C PRO A 2 -34.25 19.21 13.67
N ARG A 3 -34.03 19.43 14.98
CA ARG A 3 -32.70 19.64 15.58
C ARG A 3 -31.77 18.43 15.50
N TYR A 4 -32.31 17.21 15.39
CA TYR A 4 -31.54 15.97 15.36
C TYR A 4 -31.02 15.63 13.96
N ILE A 5 -31.66 16.15 12.91
CA ILE A 5 -31.27 15.86 11.52
C ILE A 5 -29.97 16.58 11.16
N LEU A 6 -29.82 17.84 11.60
CA LEU A 6 -28.58 18.61 11.40
C LEU A 6 -27.37 17.99 12.12
N PHE A 7 -27.58 17.37 13.29
CA PHE A 7 -26.52 16.71 14.04
C PHE A 7 -26.01 15.43 13.35
N SER A 8 -26.89 14.70 12.67
CA SER A 8 -26.53 13.49 11.92
C SER A 8 -25.63 13.77 10.70
N PHE A 9 -25.79 14.91 10.03
CA PHE A 9 -24.95 15.24 8.86
C PHE A 9 -23.50 15.60 9.23
N CYS A 10 -23.25 16.20 10.42
CA CYS A 10 -21.89 16.53 10.85
C CYS A 10 -21.03 15.30 11.16
N LEU A 11 -21.64 14.18 11.58
CA LEU A 11 -20.89 12.95 11.94
C LEU A 11 -20.31 12.22 10.72
N ILE A 12 -20.85 12.45 9.52
CA ILE A 12 -20.41 11.74 8.29
C ILE A 12 -19.02 12.22 7.86
N PHE A 13 -18.64 13.46 8.18
CA PHE A 13 -17.35 14.04 7.79
C PHE A 13 -16.17 13.64 8.71
N PHE A 14 -16.45 13.12 9.91
CA PHE A 14 -15.41 12.75 10.88
C PHE A 14 -14.74 11.40 10.60
N PHE A 15 -15.30 10.55 9.74
CA PHE A 15 -14.73 9.23 9.40
C PHE A 15 -13.87 9.25 8.13
N SER A 16 -13.20 10.36 7.85
CA SER A 16 -12.20 10.42 6.78
C SER A 16 -10.93 9.74 7.28
N ASN A 17 -10.78 8.43 7.02
CA ASN A 17 -9.50 7.77 7.24
C ASN A 17 -8.47 8.38 6.28
N ASN A 18 -7.56 9.17 6.84
CA ASN A 18 -6.45 9.79 6.15
C ASN A 18 -5.41 8.70 5.83
N VAL A 19 -5.61 7.98 4.72
CA VAL A 19 -4.66 7.00 4.20
C VAL A 19 -3.75 7.68 3.19
N GLN A 20 -2.44 7.68 3.44
CA GLN A 20 -1.46 8.15 2.48
C GLN A 20 -0.81 6.96 1.77
N ALA A 21 -0.83 6.99 0.44
CA ALA A 21 -0.09 6.04 -0.38
C ALA A 21 1.40 6.36 -0.29
N TYR A 22 2.19 5.40 0.18
CA TYR A 22 3.64 5.44 0.18
C TYR A 22 4.18 4.40 -0.79
N PHE A 23 5.21 4.72 -1.56
CA PHE A 23 5.88 3.72 -2.40
C PHE A 23 7.37 3.67 -2.11
N SER A 24 7.93 2.46 -2.18
CA SER A 24 9.37 2.22 -2.20
C SER A 24 9.75 1.67 -3.57
N TYR A 25 10.82 2.22 -4.16
CA TYR A 25 11.33 1.80 -5.45
C TYR A 25 12.83 1.52 -5.33
N GLY A 26 13.30 0.46 -5.98
CA GLY A 26 14.71 0.10 -5.95
C GLY A 26 15.11 -0.82 -7.08
N THR A 27 16.41 -1.10 -7.16
CA THR A 27 16.98 -2.05 -8.11
C THR A 27 16.92 -3.47 -7.56
N ALA A 28 16.66 -4.44 -8.44
CA ALA A 28 16.69 -5.86 -8.11
C ALA A 28 17.43 -6.62 -9.21
N ASP A 29 18.24 -7.62 -8.80
CA ASP A 29 18.79 -8.58 -9.75
C ASP A 29 17.68 -9.52 -10.23
N THR A 30 17.32 -9.38 -11.51
CA THR A 30 16.28 -10.18 -12.17
C THR A 30 16.84 -11.21 -13.12
N SER A 31 18.15 -11.47 -13.12
CA SER A 31 18.79 -12.46 -14.00
C SER A 31 18.24 -13.88 -13.84
N SER A 32 17.69 -14.19 -12.67
CA SER A 32 17.00 -15.45 -12.36
C SER A 32 15.53 -15.50 -12.83
N GLY A 33 14.98 -14.40 -13.33
CA GLY A 33 13.55 -14.24 -13.64
C GLY A 33 12.68 -13.84 -12.45
N TYR A 34 13.27 -13.52 -11.30
CA TYR A 34 12.57 -13.13 -10.08
C TYR A 34 13.24 -11.94 -9.39
N CYS A 35 12.44 -11.09 -8.72
CA CYS A 35 12.92 -10.14 -7.72
C CYS A 35 12.95 -10.81 -6.34
N ASN A 36 14.09 -10.74 -5.65
CA ASN A 36 14.19 -11.17 -4.26
C ASN A 36 13.75 -10.04 -3.32
N LEU A 37 12.50 -10.08 -2.89
CA LEU A 37 11.87 -9.12 -1.99
C LEU A 37 11.67 -9.70 -0.58
N THR A 38 12.58 -10.59 -0.15
CA THR A 38 12.54 -11.21 1.18
C THR A 38 12.70 -10.18 2.30
N SER A 39 13.50 -9.13 2.08
CA SER A 39 13.63 -7.99 3.01
C SER A 39 12.30 -7.28 3.28
N PHE A 40 11.35 -7.36 2.34
CA PHE A 40 10.01 -6.78 2.44
C PHE A 40 8.93 -7.83 2.78
N LYS A 41 9.34 -9.04 3.16
CA LYS A 41 8.46 -10.19 3.45
C LYS A 41 7.58 -10.64 2.28
N PHE A 42 7.93 -10.31 1.04
CA PHE A 42 7.25 -10.82 -0.16
C PHE A 42 7.90 -12.09 -0.70
N GLY A 43 9.12 -12.41 -0.28
CA GLY A 43 9.89 -13.56 -0.77
C GLY A 43 10.34 -13.34 -2.21
N GLN A 44 10.24 -14.36 -3.05
CA GLN A 44 10.51 -14.23 -4.49
C GLN A 44 9.22 -13.85 -5.24
N VAL A 45 9.31 -12.82 -6.07
CA VAL A 45 8.23 -12.38 -6.97
C VAL A 45 8.75 -12.48 -8.39
N LYS A 46 8.00 -13.11 -9.29
CA LYS A 46 8.43 -13.30 -10.68
C LYS A 46 8.40 -11.97 -11.43
N VAL A 47 9.33 -11.78 -12.37
CA VAL A 47 9.34 -10.59 -13.23
C VAL A 47 8.04 -10.52 -14.04
N GLY A 48 7.39 -9.36 -14.02
CA GLY A 48 6.09 -9.13 -14.64
C GLY A 48 4.89 -9.53 -13.79
N GLU A 49 5.11 -10.06 -12.57
CA GLU A 49 4.05 -10.36 -11.63
C GLU A 49 3.97 -9.35 -10.48
N GLU A 50 2.77 -9.30 -9.90
CA GLU A 50 2.46 -8.52 -8.72
C GLU A 50 2.04 -9.44 -7.59
N LYS A 51 2.43 -9.10 -6.36
CA LYS A 51 2.08 -9.83 -5.16
C LYS A 51 1.47 -8.88 -4.14
N TYR A 52 0.23 -9.13 -3.79
CA TYR A 52 -0.50 -8.33 -2.81
C TYR A 52 -0.54 -9.03 -1.45
N ASP A 53 -0.26 -8.28 -0.39
CA ASP A 53 -0.44 -8.71 1.00
C ASP A 53 -1.56 -7.91 1.66
N ASN A 54 -2.73 -8.54 1.76
CA ASN A 54 -3.93 -7.93 2.31
C ASN A 54 -3.81 -7.61 3.81
N SER A 55 -2.98 -8.35 4.56
CA SER A 55 -2.80 -8.11 6.00
C SER A 55 -2.01 -6.83 6.29
N ARG A 56 -1.19 -6.40 5.32
CA ARG A 56 -0.33 -5.22 5.44
C ARG A 56 -0.74 -4.06 4.52
N CYS A 57 -1.73 -4.25 3.65
CA CYS A 57 -2.09 -3.29 2.59
C CYS A 57 -0.86 -2.91 1.74
N GLU A 58 -0.09 -3.92 1.34
CA GLU A 58 1.13 -3.73 0.54
C GLU A 58 1.03 -4.49 -0.79
N LEU A 59 1.44 -3.83 -1.88
CA LEU A 59 1.53 -4.41 -3.22
C LEU A 59 2.99 -4.37 -3.67
N ALA A 60 3.57 -5.53 -3.97
CA ALA A 60 4.89 -5.63 -4.57
C ALA A 60 4.79 -5.93 -6.06
N THR A 61 5.40 -5.09 -6.89
CA THR A 61 5.50 -5.26 -8.34
C THR A 61 6.97 -5.51 -8.69
N CYS A 62 7.25 -6.59 -9.42
CA CYS A 62 8.58 -6.90 -9.92
C CYS A 62 8.66 -6.62 -11.42
N THR A 63 9.55 -5.71 -11.81
CA THR A 63 9.84 -5.40 -13.22
C THR A 63 11.30 -5.74 -13.54
N GLU A 64 11.66 -5.78 -14.82
CA GLU A 64 13.04 -6.10 -15.20
C GLU A 64 14.02 -5.08 -14.60
N GLY A 65 15.00 -5.57 -13.84
CA GLY A 65 16.01 -4.78 -13.13
C GLY A 65 15.54 -4.02 -11.88
N HIS A 66 14.22 -3.99 -11.59
CA HIS A 66 13.64 -3.08 -10.61
C HIS A 66 12.48 -3.69 -9.82
N TYR A 67 12.21 -3.13 -8.65
CA TYR A 67 11.02 -3.45 -7.88
C TYR A 67 10.32 -2.18 -7.39
N LYS A 68 9.01 -2.29 -7.23
CA LYS A 68 8.17 -1.26 -6.61
C LYS A 68 7.32 -1.91 -5.52
N ILE A 69 7.21 -1.25 -4.37
CA ILE A 69 6.32 -1.66 -3.29
C ILE A 69 5.44 -0.49 -2.91
N ASP A 70 4.17 -0.58 -3.23
CA ASP A 70 3.14 0.36 -2.80
C ASP A 70 2.58 -0.08 -1.44
N ARG A 71 2.38 0.89 -0.54
CA ARG A 71 1.97 0.67 0.85
C ARG A 71 0.94 1.70 1.26
N CYS A 72 -0.01 1.29 2.08
CA CYS A 72 -0.94 2.17 2.77
C CYS A 72 -0.36 2.46 4.15
N MET A 73 0.02 3.72 4.44
CA MET A 73 0.38 4.13 5.80
C MET A 73 -0.69 5.06 6.37
N GLU A 74 -0.96 4.90 7.67
CA GLU A 74 -1.71 5.90 8.44
C GLU A 74 -0.94 7.21 8.42
N ILE A 75 -1.62 8.33 8.12
CA ILE A 75 -0.99 9.65 8.18
C ILE A 75 -0.57 9.90 9.63
N PRO A 76 0.72 10.18 9.91
CA PRO A 76 1.14 10.51 11.27
C PRO A 76 0.46 11.80 11.72
N ASP A 77 -0.26 11.75 12.84
CA ASP A 77 -0.79 12.92 13.53
C ASP A 77 0.40 13.75 14.07
N PHE A 78 0.81 14.79 13.35
CA PHE A 78 1.78 15.79 13.81
C PHE A 78 1.08 17.03 14.36
#